data_AF-A0A9D6TDH9-F1
#
_entry.id   AF-A0A9D6TDH9-F1
#
_cell.length_a   1.000
_cell.length_b   1.000
_cell.length_c   1.000
_cell.angle_alpha   90.00
_cell.angle_beta   90.00
_cell.angle_gamma   90.00
#
_symmetry.space_group_name_H-M   'P 1'
#
loop_
_entity.id
_entity.type
_entity.pdbx_description
1 polymer ?
#
loop_
_entity_poly.entity_id
_entity_poly.type
_entity_poly.pdbx_seq_one_letter_code
_entity_poly.pdbx_strand_id
1 'polypeptide(L)'
;PATAPTEGLLSGWTFLSDADARAASAGKLASAGTQFIHRPGVEIPGGRAIAETLENLFRLKHELLPQLKNIPYVQEDTPIVCAWYPEARSVLLWDLSGREQAVTVRRGDTSYNVSVAPLDAGLVEGI
;
A
#
# COMPACT_ATOMS: atom_id res chain seq x y z
N PRO A 1 9.12 -20.16 -28.53
CA PRO A 1 9.34 -19.62 -27.17
C PRO A 1 8.40 -18.43 -26.93
N ALA A 2 7.38 -18.63 -26.10
CA ALA A 2 6.42 -17.59 -25.76
C ALA A 2 7.15 -16.49 -24.97
N THR A 3 7.29 -15.31 -25.59
CA THR A 3 7.63 -14.07 -24.90
C THR A 3 6.50 -13.78 -23.92
N ALA A 4 6.80 -13.83 -22.62
CA ALA A 4 5.90 -13.31 -21.60
C ALA A 4 5.52 -11.87 -21.97
N PRO A 5 4.24 -11.48 -21.85
CA PRO A 5 3.86 -10.10 -22.13
C PRO A 5 4.64 -9.22 -21.16
N THR A 6 5.37 -8.25 -21.72
CA THR A 6 5.94 -7.15 -20.93
C THR A 6 4.77 -6.25 -20.55
N GLU A 7 3.92 -6.71 -19.63
CA GLU A 7 3.02 -5.82 -18.91
C GLU A 7 3.91 -4.76 -18.26
N GLY A 8 3.69 -3.51 -18.67
CA GLY A 8 4.49 -2.38 -18.21
C GLY A 8 4.61 -2.44 -16.70
N LEU A 9 5.85 -2.55 -16.21
CA LEU A 9 6.19 -2.54 -14.79
C LEU A 9 5.37 -1.42 -14.13
N LEU A 10 4.39 -1.81 -13.33
CA LEU A 10 3.55 -0.84 -12.63
C LEU A 10 4.48 0.02 -11.77
N SER A 11 4.59 1.30 -12.12
CA SER A 11 5.19 2.30 -11.24
C SER A 11 4.41 2.25 -9.92
N GLY A 12 5.08 1.83 -8.85
CA GLY A 12 4.45 1.63 -7.56
C GLY A 12 5.42 1.92 -6.43
N TRP A 13 5.06 1.54 -5.22
CA TRP A 13 5.88 1.76 -4.02
C TRP A 13 6.14 0.44 -3.32
N THR A 14 7.37 0.25 -2.85
CA THR A 14 7.76 -0.91 -2.07
C THR A 14 8.33 -0.44 -0.74
N PHE A 15 7.66 -0.81 0.35
CA PHE A 15 8.16 -0.57 1.69
C PHE A 15 9.23 -1.59 2.04
N LEU A 16 10.39 -1.12 2.45
CA LEU A 16 11.52 -1.95 2.83
C LEU A 16 11.59 -2.12 4.34
N SER A 17 11.85 -3.36 4.78
CA SER A 17 12.34 -3.59 6.14
C SER A 17 13.71 -2.94 6.34
N ASP A 18 14.18 -2.78 7.59
CA ASP A 18 15.54 -2.25 7.81
C ASP A 18 16.63 -3.14 7.20
N ALA A 19 16.38 -4.46 7.12
CA ALA A 19 17.31 -5.40 6.49
C ALA A 19 17.37 -5.18 4.98
N ASP A 20 16.21 -5.05 4.33
CA ASP A 20 16.12 -4.79 2.89
C ASP A 20 16.65 -3.40 2.53
N ALA A 21 16.40 -2.41 3.38
CA ALA A 21 16.92 -1.05 3.21
C ALA A 21 18.46 -1.03 3.26
N ARG A 22 19.08 -1.78 4.19
CA ARG A 22 20.54 -1.96 4.22
C ARG A 22 21.06 -2.70 2.99
N ALA A 23 20.35 -3.73 2.52
CA ALA A 23 20.72 -4.45 1.32
C ALA A 23 20.66 -3.55 0.08
N ALA A 24 19.61 -2.72 -0.03
CA ALA A 24 19.44 -1.76 -1.12
C ALA A 24 20.50 -0.65 -1.09
N SER A 25 20.79 -0.10 0.09
CA SER A 25 21.85 0.89 0.30
C SER A 25 23.23 0.33 -0.09
N ALA A 26 23.48 -0.95 0.18
CA ALA A 26 24.70 -1.66 -0.23
C ALA A 26 24.71 -2.10 -1.71
N GLY A 27 23.70 -1.75 -2.50
CA GLY A 27 23.57 -2.14 -3.92
C GLY A 27 23.29 -3.63 -4.15
N LYS A 28 22.90 -4.37 -3.12
CA LYS A 28 22.58 -5.82 -3.18
C LYS A 28 21.12 -6.09 -3.51
N LEU A 29 20.26 -5.08 -3.35
CA LEU A 29 18.86 -5.10 -3.70
C LEU A 29 18.55 -3.92 -4.62
N ALA A 30 18.01 -4.20 -5.80
CA ALA A 30 17.59 -3.19 -6.76
C ALA A 30 16.08 -3.24 -6.93
N SER A 31 15.48 -2.09 -7.21
CA SER A 31 14.07 -2.02 -7.55
C SER A 31 13.82 -2.56 -8.96
N ALA A 32 12.72 -3.30 -9.11
CA ALA A 32 12.21 -3.72 -10.41
C ALA A 32 11.26 -2.69 -11.05
N GLY A 33 11.34 -1.39 -10.67
CA GLY A 33 10.52 -0.32 -11.24
C GLY A 33 9.58 0.38 -10.24
N THR A 34 9.62 -0.01 -8.97
CA THR A 34 8.92 0.69 -7.88
C THR A 34 9.84 1.71 -7.20
N GLN A 35 9.27 2.74 -6.57
CA GLN A 35 10.00 3.60 -5.66
C GLN A 35 10.13 2.90 -4.30
N PHE A 36 11.35 2.81 -3.78
CA PHE A 36 11.57 2.30 -2.43
C PHE A 36 11.17 3.33 -1.38
N ILE A 37 10.35 2.91 -0.43
CA ILE A 37 10.03 3.64 0.80
C ILE A 37 10.73 2.93 1.95
N HIS A 38 11.43 3.67 2.81
CA HIS A 38 12.18 3.07 3.92
C HIS A 38 12.21 3.99 5.13
N ARG A 39 12.52 3.41 6.30
CA ARG A 39 12.76 4.19 7.52
C ARG A 39 14.05 5.02 7.40
N PRO A 40 14.13 6.20 8.04
CA PRO A 40 15.37 6.98 8.10
C PRO A 40 16.50 6.18 8.77
N GLY A 41 17.73 6.40 8.32
CA GLY A 41 18.93 5.78 8.90
C GLY A 41 19.88 5.12 7.89
N VAL A 42 19.45 4.96 6.64
CA VAL A 42 20.31 4.56 5.51
C VAL A 42 19.98 5.40 4.29
N GLU A 43 20.97 5.63 3.43
CA GLU A 43 20.79 6.32 2.15
C GLU A 43 20.60 5.31 1.03
N ILE A 44 19.52 5.44 0.28
CA ILE A 44 19.20 4.58 -0.87
C ILE A 44 18.99 5.49 -2.07
N PRO A 45 19.80 5.38 -3.15
CA PRO A 45 19.61 6.20 -4.35
C PRO A 45 18.19 6.07 -4.91
N GLY A 46 17.48 7.20 -5.04
CA GLY A 46 16.08 7.23 -5.50
C GLY A 46 15.05 6.67 -4.50
N GLY A 47 15.48 6.20 -3.33
CA GLY A 47 14.62 5.83 -2.22
C GLY A 47 14.08 7.04 -1.49
N ARG A 48 12.93 6.87 -0.83
CA ARG A 48 12.28 7.91 -0.04
C ARG A 48 12.26 7.50 1.43
N ALA A 49 12.99 8.25 2.25
CA ALA A 49 13.00 8.08 3.70
C ALA A 49 11.74 8.67 4.34
N ILE A 50 10.99 7.85 5.08
CA ILE A 50 9.78 8.25 5.80
C ILE A 50 9.79 7.56 7.17
N ALA A 51 9.62 8.33 8.25
CA ALA A 51 9.47 7.74 9.58
C ALA A 51 8.15 6.96 9.66
N GLU A 52 8.20 5.73 10.19
CA GLU A 52 7.04 4.84 10.25
C GLU A 52 6.13 5.17 11.44
N THR A 53 5.57 6.38 11.40
CA THR A 53 4.51 6.84 12.29
C THR A 53 3.21 6.95 11.51
N LEU A 54 2.06 6.73 12.16
CA LEU A 54 0.76 6.80 11.49
C LEU A 54 0.54 8.13 10.75
N GLU A 55 0.90 9.25 11.37
CA GLU A 55 0.83 10.58 10.75
C GLU A 55 1.60 10.65 9.42
N ASN A 56 2.84 10.16 9.40
CA ASN A 56 3.68 10.19 8.21
C ASN A 56 3.18 9.22 7.12
N LEU A 57 2.64 8.06 7.52
CA LEU A 57 2.06 7.10 6.60
C LEU A 57 0.75 7.63 5.98
N PHE A 58 -0.09 8.33 6.75
CA PHE A 58 -1.28 8.98 6.23
C PHE A 58 -0.94 10.15 5.30
N ARG A 59 0.06 10.96 5.65
CA ARG A 59 0.57 11.99 4.74
C ARG A 59 1.04 11.40 3.42
N LEU A 60 1.81 10.32 3.47
CA LEU A 60 2.21 9.59 2.26
C LEU A 60 0.99 9.10 1.49
N LYS A 61 0.00 8.45 2.15
CA LYS A 61 -1.23 7.99 1.51
C LYS A 61 -1.87 9.12 0.68
N HIS A 62 -2.07 10.29 1.27
CA HIS A 62 -2.67 11.45 0.59
C HIS A 62 -1.90 11.94 -0.62
N GLU A 63 -0.56 11.93 -0.56
CA GLU A 63 0.29 12.26 -1.71
C GLU A 63 0.19 11.22 -2.84
N LEU A 64 -0.06 9.95 -2.49
CA LEU A 64 -0.20 8.87 -3.46
C LEU A 64 -1.61 8.80 -4.06
N LEU A 65 -2.65 9.24 -3.35
CA LEU A 65 -4.05 9.15 -3.79
C LEU A 65 -4.29 9.61 -5.24
N PRO A 66 -3.77 10.77 -5.71
CA PRO A 66 -3.98 11.21 -7.10
C PRO A 66 -3.44 10.24 -8.16
N GLN A 67 -2.52 9.36 -7.77
CA GLN A 67 -1.86 8.40 -8.66
C GLN A 67 -2.58 7.04 -8.69
N LEU A 68 -3.45 6.75 -7.71
CA LEU A 68 -4.06 5.44 -7.53
C LEU A 68 -5.14 5.10 -8.57
N LYS A 69 -5.73 6.07 -9.29
CA LYS A 69 -6.74 5.85 -10.34
C LYS A 69 -7.83 4.84 -9.94
N ASN A 70 -7.73 3.60 -10.43
CA ASN A 70 -8.70 2.51 -10.22
C ASN A 70 -8.25 1.47 -9.17
N ILE A 71 -7.18 1.76 -8.43
CA ILE A 71 -6.70 0.96 -7.30
C ILE A 71 -7.57 1.33 -6.08
N PRO A 72 -8.20 0.36 -5.42
CA PRO A 72 -9.03 0.63 -4.26
C PRO A 72 -8.17 1.04 -3.05
N TYR A 73 -8.69 1.97 -2.26
CA TYR A 73 -8.07 2.45 -1.03
C TYR A 73 -9.11 2.78 0.04
N VAL A 74 -8.68 2.78 1.30
CA VAL A 74 -9.49 3.26 2.43
C VAL A 74 -9.38 4.78 2.49
N GLN A 75 -10.53 5.46 2.43
CA GLN A 75 -10.60 6.92 2.40
C GLN A 75 -10.11 7.53 3.72
N GLU A 76 -10.51 6.96 4.85
CA GLU A 76 -10.23 7.46 6.19
C GLU A 76 -8.77 7.22 6.61
N ASP A 77 -8.25 8.10 7.46
CA ASP A 77 -6.94 7.97 8.09
C ASP A 77 -7.03 7.09 9.35
N THR A 78 -7.28 5.80 9.13
CA THR A 78 -7.38 4.78 10.17
C THR A 78 -6.29 3.73 9.99
N PRO A 79 -5.86 3.06 11.08
CA PRO A 79 -4.84 2.01 11.02
C PRO A 79 -5.43 0.69 10.47
N ILE A 80 -6.05 0.75 9.29
CA ILE A 80 -6.53 -0.41 8.53
C ILE A 80 -5.52 -0.72 7.42
N VAL A 81 -5.17 -1.99 7.30
CA VAL A 81 -4.48 -2.51 6.13
C VAL A 81 -5.52 -2.77 5.03
N CYS A 82 -5.25 -2.27 3.83
CA CYS A 82 -6.08 -2.49 2.64
C CYS A 82 -5.27 -3.25 1.60
N ALA A 83 -5.57 -4.54 1.41
CA ALA A 83 -4.91 -5.39 0.43
C ALA A 83 -5.87 -5.65 -0.75
N TRP A 84 -5.44 -5.29 -1.96
CA TRP A 84 -6.24 -5.46 -3.18
C TRP A 84 -5.80 -6.69 -3.97
N TYR A 85 -6.77 -7.50 -4.36
CA TYR A 85 -6.60 -8.68 -5.20
C TYR A 85 -7.36 -8.47 -6.52
N PRO A 86 -6.74 -7.88 -7.55
CA PRO A 86 -7.43 -7.50 -8.79
C PRO A 86 -8.06 -8.69 -9.52
N GLU A 87 -7.40 -9.85 -9.57
CA GLU A 87 -7.90 -11.03 -10.26
C GLU A 87 -9.13 -11.62 -9.56
N ALA A 88 -9.17 -11.54 -8.22
CA ALA A 88 -10.30 -11.98 -7.42
C ALA A 88 -11.42 -10.93 -7.33
N ARG A 89 -11.17 -9.69 -7.78
CA ARG A 89 -12.07 -8.54 -7.63
C ARG A 89 -12.48 -8.31 -6.17
N SER A 90 -11.49 -8.40 -5.28
CA SER A 90 -11.72 -8.32 -3.84
C SER A 90 -10.69 -7.45 -3.14
N VAL A 91 -11.10 -6.83 -2.03
CA VAL A 91 -10.24 -6.11 -1.10
C VAL A 91 -10.38 -6.74 0.27
N LEU A 92 -9.25 -7.14 0.86
CA LEU A 92 -9.15 -7.50 2.27
C LEU A 92 -8.85 -6.24 3.08
N LEU A 93 -9.69 -5.97 4.07
CA LEU A 93 -9.47 -4.96 5.09
C LEU A 93 -9.08 -5.67 6.38
N TRP A 94 -8.02 -5.22 7.03
CA TRP A 94 -7.63 -5.73 8.35
C TRP A 94 -7.47 -4.57 9.32
N ASP A 95 -8.31 -4.53 10.36
CA ASP A 95 -8.19 -3.56 11.43
C ASP A 95 -7.07 -3.93 12.38
N LEU A 96 -6.18 -2.97 12.62
CA LEU A 96 -5.11 -3.11 13.61
C LEU A 96 -5.46 -2.43 14.93
N SER A 97 -6.64 -1.83 15.02
CA SER A 97 -7.13 -1.14 16.20
C SER A 97 -7.91 -2.06 17.14
N GLY A 98 -7.94 -1.71 18.43
CA GLY A 98 -8.76 -2.41 19.42
C GLY A 98 -10.22 -1.94 19.47
N ARG A 99 -10.71 -1.25 18.43
CA ARG A 99 -12.07 -0.67 18.37
C ARG A 99 -12.68 -0.89 17.00
N GLU A 100 -14.01 -0.97 16.92
CA GLU A 100 -14.69 -1.11 15.63
C GLU A 100 -14.35 0.08 14.71
N GLN A 101 -14.15 -0.22 13.42
CA GLN A 101 -13.86 0.75 12.39
C GLN A 101 -14.95 0.72 11.31
N ALA A 102 -15.68 1.84 11.17
CA ALA A 102 -16.50 2.09 9.99
C ALA A 102 -15.67 2.86 8.97
N VAL A 103 -15.43 2.26 7.79
CA VAL A 103 -14.59 2.84 6.73
C VAL A 103 -15.25 2.79 5.36
N THR A 104 -14.74 3.63 4.47
CA THR A 104 -15.14 3.72 3.08
C THR A 104 -14.01 3.24 2.19
N VAL A 105 -14.24 2.14 1.45
CA VAL A 105 -13.34 1.73 0.37
C VAL A 105 -13.76 2.47 -0.90
N ARG A 106 -12.84 3.23 -1.50
CA ARG A 106 -13.06 3.93 -2.77
C ARG A 106 -12.32 3.28 -3.90
N ARG A 107 -12.97 3.15 -5.06
CA ARG A 107 -12.37 2.75 -6.34
C ARG A 107 -12.94 3.63 -7.46
N GLY A 108 -12.14 4.56 -7.97
CA GLY A 108 -12.63 5.59 -8.89
C GLY A 108 -13.81 6.37 -8.28
N ASP A 109 -14.95 6.36 -8.97
CA ASP A 109 -16.17 7.05 -8.53
C ASP A 109 -17.07 6.20 -7.62
N THR A 110 -16.74 4.92 -7.40
CA THR A 110 -17.51 4.01 -6.56
C THR A 110 -16.99 3.99 -5.14
N SER A 111 -17.91 3.92 -4.17
CA SER A 111 -17.63 3.83 -2.74
C SER A 111 -18.38 2.65 -2.11
N TYR A 112 -17.71 1.96 -1.18
CA TYR A 112 -18.25 0.83 -0.42
C TYR A 112 -18.08 1.10 1.07
N ASN A 113 -19.18 1.17 1.82
CA ASN A 113 -19.14 1.33 3.27
C ASN A 113 -19.00 -0.03 3.94
N VAL A 114 -18.03 -0.17 4.84
CA VAL A 114 -17.70 -1.43 5.49
C VAL A 114 -17.48 -1.17 6.98
N SER A 115 -18.06 -2.02 7.84
CA SER A 115 -17.66 -2.08 9.24
C SER A 115 -16.73 -3.27 9.46
N VAL A 116 -15.61 -3.04 10.12
CA VAL A 116 -14.64 -4.06 10.50
C VAL A 116 -14.57 -4.11 12.02
N ALA A 117 -14.74 -5.31 12.58
CA ALA A 117 -14.67 -5.52 14.02
C ALA A 117 -13.23 -5.29 14.55
N PRO A 118 -13.06 -5.01 15.86
CA PRO A 118 -11.75 -4.81 16.46
C PRO A 118 -10.77 -5.96 16.17
N LEU A 119 -9.57 -5.62 15.71
CA LEU A 119 -8.51 -6.59 15.38
C LEU A 119 -8.92 -7.68 14.38
N ASP A 120 -9.98 -7.47 13.61
CA ASP A 120 -10.56 -8.45 12.70
C ASP A 120 -10.33 -8.08 11.22
N ALA A 121 -10.61 -9.02 10.32
CA ALA A 121 -10.53 -8.83 8.89
C ALA A 121 -11.91 -8.92 8.21
N GLY A 122 -12.16 -8.01 7.28
CA GLY A 122 -13.33 -7.99 6.41
C GLY A 122 -12.93 -8.17 4.95
N LEU A 123 -13.79 -8.82 4.17
CA LEU A 123 -13.62 -8.96 2.72
C LEU A 123 -14.70 -8.16 1.99
N VAL A 124 -14.28 -7.32 1.05
CA VAL A 124 -15.17 -6.63 0.11
C VAL A 124 -15.02 -7.30 -1.24
N GLU A 125 -16.11 -7.87 -1.75
CA GLU A 125 -16.12 -8.59 -3.03
C GLU A 125 -16.80 -7.78 -4.14
N GLY A 126 -16.47 -8.10 -5.39
CA GLY A 126 -17.04 -7.46 -6.58
C GLY A 126 -16.49 -6.06 -6.87
N ILE A 127 -15.43 -5.65 -6.17
CA ILE A 127 -14.76 -4.35 -6.29
C ILE A 127 -13.77 -4.31 -7.46
#